data_AF-A0ABD3V1U2-F1
#
_entry.id   AF-A0ABD3V1U2-F1
#
_cell.length_a   1.000
_cell.length_b   1.000
_cell.length_c   1.000
_cell.angle_alpha   90.00
_cell.angle_beta   90.00
_cell.angle_gamma   90.00
#
_symmetry.space_group_name_H-M   'P 1'
#
loop_
_entity.id
_entity.type
_entity.pdbx_description
1 polymer ?
#
loop_
_entity_poly.entity_id
_entity_poly.type
_entity_poly.pdbx_seq_one_letter_code
_entity_poly.pdbx_strand_id
1 'polypeptide(L)'
;MVRKTCLLQLKQRLKLRSYLLFRNRIDEEKEEISTLLLSAKHGKWIDVWRIIGTPEKPRKAYLLNCIPENRRWAVLHQAVYWKDPRIVQKLLSFDACDPSLKAKECTSEVGLTSGMTAEQIAGEYGYTDVQKVLSEHNTNFEVVDEEIDTFQPWHIDIERKGFGLIPITLAAYKNTFHPKMIDPRKSIVSVLRDIFNDLNTSPTRWIEVRDKISDSIYVVCAKSAETVKECSYREGFYKQIIYAYTEEATYLYTYMNTALRRQRECDYKPSAIDLAMGPYVVMYQMLLLFWDDLSRDNTKTYRQMKLNENDLEKYQVGVQFIWLAFVSSSVNPEKAKSFPTYTGATGENTTTFIIDNTAKSSYQPRDIEHYARYPENERVYPAGAKFEVTKRSRKGASISVELKLLSS
;
A
#
# COMPACT_ATOMS: atom_id res chain seq x y z
N MET A 1 23.05 -50.69 -14.29
CA MET A 1 23.35 -49.25 -14.45
C MET A 1 22.11 -48.40 -14.72
N VAL A 2 21.16 -48.84 -15.57
CA VAL A 2 19.93 -48.11 -15.97
C VAL A 2 18.97 -47.73 -14.82
N ARG A 3 18.84 -48.55 -13.76
CA ARG A 3 17.96 -48.26 -12.62
C ARG A 3 18.40 -47.07 -11.75
N LYS A 4 19.71 -46.76 -11.68
CA LYS A 4 20.20 -45.61 -10.90
C LYS A 4 19.91 -44.28 -11.61
N THR A 5 19.97 -44.25 -12.94
CA THR A 5 19.71 -43.04 -13.74
C THR A 5 18.24 -42.62 -13.72
N CYS A 6 17.31 -43.58 -13.76
CA CYS A 6 15.87 -43.32 -13.68
C CYS A 6 15.46 -42.77 -12.30
N LEU A 7 16.04 -43.30 -11.21
CA LEU A 7 15.76 -42.82 -9.86
C LEU A 7 16.31 -41.39 -9.62
N LEU A 8 17.44 -41.04 -10.25
CA LEU A 8 17.99 -39.69 -10.19
C LEU A 8 17.11 -38.67 -10.95
N GLN A 9 16.62 -39.04 -12.13
CA GLN A 9 15.69 -38.21 -12.91
C GLN A 9 14.34 -38.04 -12.21
N LEU A 10 13.83 -39.08 -11.54
CA LEU A 10 12.59 -38.99 -10.77
C LEU A 10 12.76 -38.08 -9.54
N LYS A 11 13.90 -38.18 -8.83
CA LYS A 11 14.24 -37.29 -7.71
C LYS A 11 14.45 -35.84 -8.17
N GLN A 12 15.05 -35.61 -9.34
CA GLN A 12 15.16 -34.27 -9.94
C GLN A 12 13.80 -33.71 -10.36
N ARG A 13 12.91 -34.52 -10.94
CA ARG A 13 11.55 -34.11 -11.30
C ARG A 13 10.66 -33.84 -10.08
N LEU A 14 10.81 -34.62 -9.00
CA LEU A 14 10.13 -34.38 -7.72
C LEU A 14 10.69 -33.15 -7.00
N LYS A 15 12.01 -32.90 -7.05
CA LYS A 15 12.59 -31.62 -6.60
C LYS A 15 12.06 -30.45 -7.42
N LEU A 16 12.03 -30.54 -8.75
CA LEU A 16 11.49 -29.49 -9.62
C LEU A 16 9.99 -29.24 -9.37
N ARG A 17 9.20 -30.30 -9.14
CA ARG A 17 7.79 -30.16 -8.73
C ARG A 17 7.64 -29.57 -7.33
N SER A 18 8.47 -29.92 -6.36
CA SER A 18 8.43 -29.32 -5.02
C SER A 18 8.87 -27.86 -5.01
N TYR A 19 9.81 -27.47 -5.88
CA TYR A 19 10.21 -26.07 -6.07
C TYR A 19 9.13 -25.24 -6.79
N LEU A 20 8.32 -25.84 -7.67
CA LEU A 20 7.16 -25.21 -8.29
C LEU A 20 5.95 -25.07 -7.34
N LEU A 21 5.90 -25.87 -6.27
CA LEU A 21 4.79 -25.89 -5.31
C LEU A 21 4.91 -24.86 -4.17
N PHE A 22 6.02 -24.13 -4.07
CA PHE A 22 6.23 -23.10 -3.05
C PHE A 22 6.88 -21.86 -3.65
N ARG A 23 6.27 -21.25 -4.68
CA ARG A 23 6.63 -19.88 -5.04
C ARG A 23 6.00 -18.93 -4.03
N ASN A 24 6.75 -17.93 -3.61
CA ASN A 24 6.18 -16.86 -2.81
C ASN A 24 5.23 -16.04 -3.68
N ARG A 25 4.07 -15.65 -3.13
CA ARG A 25 3.04 -14.88 -3.82
C ARG A 25 3.59 -13.59 -4.48
N ILE A 26 4.57 -12.92 -3.89
CA ILE A 26 5.19 -11.72 -4.45
C ILE A 26 5.90 -12.03 -5.77
N ASP A 27 6.63 -13.15 -5.85
CA ASP A 27 7.32 -13.57 -7.07
C ASP A 27 6.31 -13.99 -8.16
N GLU A 28 5.22 -14.67 -7.79
CA GLU A 28 4.14 -15.04 -8.74
C GLU A 28 3.44 -13.80 -9.31
N GLU A 29 3.06 -12.87 -8.44
CA GLU A 29 2.34 -11.65 -8.80
C GLU A 29 3.23 -10.70 -9.64
N LYS A 30 4.56 -10.69 -9.40
CA LYS A 30 5.52 -9.98 -10.26
C LYS A 30 5.48 -10.48 -11.71
N GLU A 31 5.47 -11.80 -11.91
CA GLU A 31 5.45 -12.40 -13.24
C GLU A 31 4.12 -12.11 -13.96
N GLU A 32 3.01 -12.14 -13.23
CA GLU A 32 1.70 -11.77 -13.79
C GLU A 32 1.63 -10.29 -14.16
N ILE A 33 2.09 -9.36 -13.30
CA ILE A 33 2.15 -7.92 -13.60
C ILE A 33 2.99 -7.68 -14.85
N SER A 34 4.17 -8.32 -14.92
CA SER A 34 5.08 -8.21 -16.06
C SER A 34 4.44 -8.73 -17.35
N THR A 35 3.79 -9.90 -17.28
CA THR A 35 3.08 -10.50 -18.41
C THR A 35 1.92 -9.63 -18.87
N LEU A 36 1.12 -9.12 -17.93
CA LEU A 36 -0.05 -8.28 -18.20
C LEU A 36 0.33 -7.03 -19.00
N LEU A 37 1.31 -6.26 -18.54
CA LEU A 37 1.71 -5.03 -19.21
C LEU A 37 2.50 -5.27 -20.49
N LEU A 38 3.33 -6.31 -20.54
CA LEU A 38 4.03 -6.66 -21.78
C LEU A 38 3.04 -7.08 -22.86
N SER A 39 2.03 -7.88 -22.50
CA SER A 39 0.96 -8.28 -23.42
C SER A 39 0.12 -7.08 -23.86
N ALA A 40 -0.26 -6.17 -22.96
CA ALA A 40 -0.97 -4.94 -23.33
C ALA A 40 -0.12 -4.05 -24.26
N LYS A 41 1.17 -3.85 -23.96
CA LYS A 41 2.13 -3.10 -24.79
C LYS A 41 2.24 -3.66 -26.21
N HIS A 42 2.12 -4.99 -26.37
CA HIS A 42 2.20 -5.67 -27.67
C HIS A 42 0.83 -6.04 -28.28
N GLY A 43 -0.28 -5.52 -27.75
CA GLY A 43 -1.63 -5.76 -28.31
C GLY A 43 -2.11 -7.21 -28.15
N LYS A 44 -1.48 -8.00 -27.28
CA LYS A 44 -1.83 -9.41 -27.00
C LYS A 44 -2.96 -9.49 -25.96
N TRP A 45 -4.13 -8.95 -26.31
CA TRP A 45 -5.25 -8.81 -25.38
C TRP A 45 -5.79 -10.14 -24.83
N ILE A 46 -5.61 -11.26 -25.53
CA ILE A 46 -5.97 -12.60 -25.02
C ILE A 46 -5.23 -12.91 -23.70
N ASP A 47 -3.94 -12.60 -23.62
CA ASP A 47 -3.14 -12.81 -22.41
C ASP A 47 -3.56 -11.85 -21.30
N VAL A 48 -3.93 -10.61 -21.65
CA VAL A 48 -4.48 -9.62 -20.71
C VAL A 48 -5.75 -10.17 -20.05
N TRP A 49 -6.73 -10.61 -20.86
CA TRP A 49 -8.00 -11.17 -20.36
C TRP A 49 -7.79 -12.45 -19.57
N ARG A 50 -6.78 -13.27 -19.90
CA ARG A 50 -6.44 -14.46 -19.10
C ARG A 50 -6.08 -14.10 -17.66
N ILE A 51 -5.38 -12.98 -17.45
CA ILE A 51 -4.92 -12.53 -16.13
C ILE A 51 -6.04 -11.83 -15.36
N ILE A 52 -6.67 -10.82 -15.97
CA ILE A 52 -7.65 -9.98 -15.27
C ILE A 52 -9.08 -10.55 -15.26
N GLY A 53 -9.37 -11.55 -16.11
CA GLY A 53 -10.71 -12.14 -16.25
C GLY A 53 -11.58 -11.41 -17.27
N THR A 54 -12.88 -11.45 -17.05
CA THR A 54 -13.89 -10.67 -17.80
C THR A 54 -14.61 -9.72 -16.86
N PRO A 55 -15.30 -8.68 -17.36
CA PRO A 55 -16.10 -7.78 -16.52
C PRO A 55 -17.10 -8.51 -15.62
N GLU A 56 -17.72 -9.59 -16.12
CA GLU A 56 -18.72 -10.39 -15.40
C GLU A 56 -18.08 -11.37 -14.40
N LYS A 57 -16.81 -11.70 -14.59
CA LYS A 57 -16.03 -12.62 -13.75
C LYS A 57 -14.61 -12.09 -13.57
N PRO A 58 -14.45 -10.96 -12.85
CA PRO A 58 -13.15 -10.35 -12.66
C PRO A 58 -12.26 -11.29 -11.82
N ARG A 59 -10.98 -11.30 -12.12
CA ARG A 59 -9.95 -12.03 -11.37
C ARG A 59 -9.04 -11.04 -10.65
N LYS A 60 -7.98 -10.59 -11.33
CA LYS A 60 -7.00 -9.61 -10.83
C LYS A 60 -7.21 -8.24 -11.49
N ALA A 61 -8.47 -7.80 -11.58
CA ALA A 61 -8.83 -6.57 -12.30
C ALA A 61 -8.17 -5.31 -11.71
N TYR A 62 -7.84 -5.29 -10.42
CA TYR A 62 -7.08 -4.21 -9.79
C TYR A 62 -5.69 -3.96 -10.43
N LEU A 63 -5.12 -4.98 -11.11
CA LEU A 63 -3.85 -4.82 -11.81
C LEU A 63 -3.96 -3.92 -13.06
N LEU A 64 -5.17 -3.58 -13.51
CA LEU A 64 -5.38 -2.59 -14.57
C LEU A 64 -4.79 -1.23 -14.23
N ASN A 65 -4.83 -0.87 -12.94
CA ASN A 65 -4.33 0.41 -12.42
C ASN A 65 -2.86 0.33 -11.98
N CYS A 66 -2.23 -0.84 -12.08
CA CYS A 66 -0.84 -1.01 -11.66
C CYS A 66 0.11 -0.45 -12.73
N ILE A 67 0.97 0.48 -12.33
CA ILE A 67 2.13 0.93 -13.10
C ILE A 67 3.38 0.47 -12.33
N PRO A 68 4.04 -0.65 -12.69
CA PRO A 68 5.20 -1.15 -11.99
C PRO A 68 6.43 -0.28 -12.22
N GLU A 69 7.52 -0.65 -11.57
CA GLU A 69 8.82 -0.02 -11.80
C GLU A 69 9.20 0.03 -13.29
N ASN A 70 9.87 1.11 -13.70
CA ASN A 70 10.36 1.32 -15.07
C ASN A 70 9.28 1.32 -16.16
N ARG A 71 8.02 1.57 -15.78
CA ARG A 71 6.92 1.80 -16.71
C ARG A 71 6.30 3.16 -16.46
N ARG A 72 5.88 3.78 -17.56
CA ARG A 72 5.12 5.03 -17.56
C ARG A 72 3.60 4.80 -17.56
N TRP A 73 3.17 3.79 -18.29
CA TRP A 73 1.79 3.55 -18.67
C TRP A 73 1.20 2.29 -18.02
N ALA A 74 -0.03 2.42 -17.52
CA ALA A 74 -0.87 1.29 -17.11
C ALA A 74 -1.54 0.60 -18.31
N VAL A 75 -2.33 -0.45 -18.08
CA VAL A 75 -3.00 -1.22 -19.15
C VAL A 75 -3.92 -0.33 -20.01
N LEU A 76 -4.69 0.57 -19.40
CA LEU A 76 -5.60 1.46 -20.12
C LEU A 76 -4.84 2.42 -21.07
N HIS A 77 -3.73 2.98 -20.62
CA HIS A 77 -2.85 3.82 -21.44
C HIS A 77 -2.28 3.03 -22.63
N GLN A 78 -1.89 1.76 -22.43
CA GLN A 78 -1.45 0.89 -23.52
C GLN A 78 -2.58 0.66 -24.53
N ALA A 79 -3.82 0.49 -24.08
CA ALA A 79 -4.98 0.32 -24.98
C ALA A 79 -5.22 1.54 -25.88
N VAL A 80 -5.05 2.75 -25.34
CA VAL A 80 -5.13 4.00 -26.12
C VAL A 80 -4.13 3.99 -27.26
N TYR A 81 -2.89 3.56 -27.02
CA TYR A 81 -1.85 3.49 -28.05
C TYR A 81 -2.24 2.61 -29.25
N TRP A 82 -2.99 1.52 -29.02
CA TRP A 82 -3.44 0.59 -30.07
C TRP A 82 -4.65 1.08 -30.86
N LYS A 83 -5.25 2.23 -30.50
CA LYS A 83 -6.36 2.88 -31.22
C LYS A 83 -7.61 2.00 -31.42
N ASP A 84 -7.83 1.00 -30.56
CA ASP A 84 -9.03 0.14 -30.64
C ASP A 84 -10.05 0.54 -29.55
N PRO A 85 -11.11 1.30 -29.90
CA PRO A 85 -12.11 1.75 -28.94
C PRO A 85 -12.84 0.59 -28.26
N ARG A 86 -12.92 -0.60 -28.88
CA ARG A 86 -13.61 -1.76 -28.28
C ARG A 86 -12.82 -2.34 -27.12
N ILE A 87 -11.49 -2.31 -27.21
CA ILE A 87 -10.62 -2.74 -26.12
C ILE A 87 -10.73 -1.76 -24.95
N VAL A 88 -10.70 -0.45 -25.25
CA VAL A 88 -10.86 0.61 -24.24
C VAL A 88 -12.22 0.47 -23.54
N GLN A 89 -13.31 0.34 -24.30
CA GLN A 89 -14.66 0.12 -23.75
C GLN A 89 -14.71 -1.12 -22.83
N LYS A 90 -14.07 -2.23 -23.25
CA LYS A 90 -14.03 -3.45 -22.44
C LYS A 90 -13.23 -3.28 -21.15
N LEU A 91 -12.12 -2.55 -21.18
CA LEU A 91 -11.35 -2.24 -19.96
C LEU A 91 -12.17 -1.38 -18.99
N LEU A 92 -12.85 -0.36 -19.52
CA LEU A 92 -13.71 0.54 -18.74
C LEU A 92 -14.94 -0.16 -18.15
N SER A 93 -15.34 -1.31 -18.68
CA SER A 93 -16.42 -2.11 -18.08
C SER A 93 -16.03 -2.88 -16.81
N PHE A 94 -14.75 -2.88 -16.42
CA PHE A 94 -14.34 -3.40 -15.11
C PHE A 94 -14.49 -2.31 -14.05
N ASP A 95 -15.21 -2.58 -12.96
CA ASP A 95 -15.34 -1.64 -11.82
C ASP A 95 -14.00 -1.17 -11.23
N ALA A 96 -12.96 -1.98 -11.39
CA ALA A 96 -11.63 -1.66 -10.89
C ALA A 96 -10.82 -0.77 -11.85
N CYS A 97 -11.26 -0.53 -13.08
CA CYS A 97 -10.50 0.29 -14.02
C CYS A 97 -10.68 1.77 -13.70
N ASP A 98 -9.57 2.46 -13.44
CA ASP A 98 -9.57 3.89 -13.15
C ASP A 98 -9.13 4.70 -14.38
N PRO A 99 -10.04 5.39 -15.08
CA PRO A 99 -9.69 6.22 -16.24
C PRO A 99 -8.98 7.52 -15.85
N SER A 100 -9.07 7.93 -14.58
CA SER A 100 -8.41 9.13 -14.06
C SER A 100 -6.94 8.91 -13.69
N LEU A 101 -6.49 7.64 -13.68
CA LEU A 101 -5.09 7.29 -13.44
C LEU A 101 -4.18 8.05 -14.41
N LYS A 102 -3.24 8.79 -13.84
CA LYS A 102 -2.22 9.53 -14.58
C LYS A 102 -0.99 8.66 -14.83
N ALA A 103 -0.37 8.85 -15.99
CA ALA A 103 0.92 8.25 -16.32
C ALA A 103 2.03 8.76 -15.38
N LYS A 104 2.93 7.87 -14.97
CA LYS A 104 4.06 8.20 -14.09
C LYS A 104 5.10 9.08 -14.77
N GLU A 105 5.82 9.84 -13.97
CA GLU A 105 7.11 10.36 -14.43
C GLU A 105 8.08 9.17 -14.51
N CYS A 106 8.60 8.90 -15.71
CA CYS A 106 9.50 7.77 -15.92
C CYS A 106 10.67 8.21 -16.79
N THR A 107 11.87 8.16 -16.22
CA THR A 107 13.13 8.52 -16.88
C THR A 107 13.56 7.51 -17.95
N SER A 108 13.10 6.25 -17.86
CA SER A 108 13.48 5.18 -18.79
C SER A 108 12.71 5.18 -20.11
N GLU A 109 11.61 5.91 -20.21
CA GLU A 109 10.85 6.09 -21.45
C GLU A 109 10.60 7.60 -21.60
N VAL A 110 11.33 8.30 -22.49
CA VAL A 110 11.13 9.74 -22.73
C VAL A 110 9.81 9.95 -23.48
N GLY A 111 9.00 10.91 -23.04
CA GLY A 111 7.74 11.25 -23.72
C GLY A 111 7.02 12.43 -23.07
N LEU A 112 6.08 13.03 -23.82
CA LEU A 112 5.30 14.19 -23.38
C LEU A 112 4.10 13.82 -22.50
N THR A 113 3.89 12.54 -22.22
CA THR A 113 2.68 12.02 -21.58
C THR A 113 2.74 11.94 -20.05
N SER A 114 3.79 12.44 -19.42
CA SER A 114 3.92 12.44 -17.95
C SER A 114 2.76 13.20 -17.31
N GLY A 115 2.10 12.61 -16.32
CA GLY A 115 0.96 13.23 -15.63
C GLY A 115 -0.33 13.28 -16.45
N MET A 116 -0.34 12.77 -17.69
CA MET A 116 -1.55 12.70 -18.52
C MET A 116 -2.39 11.46 -18.20
N THR A 117 -3.72 11.59 -18.25
CA THR A 117 -4.66 10.47 -18.22
C THR A 117 -4.73 9.76 -19.58
N ALA A 118 -5.39 8.61 -19.64
CA ALA A 118 -5.65 7.91 -20.89
C ALA A 118 -6.39 8.78 -21.92
N GLU A 119 -7.37 9.58 -21.47
CA GLU A 119 -8.14 10.50 -22.32
C GLU A 119 -7.25 11.60 -22.91
N GLN A 120 -6.42 12.22 -22.07
CA GLN A 120 -5.51 13.28 -22.49
C GLN A 120 -4.49 12.76 -23.52
N ILE A 121 -3.97 11.55 -23.32
CA ILE A 121 -3.09 10.90 -24.30
C ILE A 121 -3.82 10.62 -25.62
N ALA A 122 -5.08 10.18 -25.57
CA ALA A 122 -5.87 9.95 -26.78
C ALA A 122 -6.07 11.25 -27.57
N GLY A 123 -6.34 12.36 -26.88
CA GLY A 123 -6.41 13.70 -27.48
C GLY A 123 -5.09 14.16 -28.10
N GLU A 124 -3.99 14.04 -27.33
CA GLU A 124 -2.64 14.40 -27.79
C GLU A 124 -2.21 13.64 -29.06
N TYR A 125 -2.65 12.39 -29.21
CA TYR A 125 -2.36 11.59 -30.41
C TYR A 125 -3.42 11.67 -31.52
N GLY A 126 -4.50 12.44 -31.32
CA GLY A 126 -5.58 12.60 -32.30
C GLY A 126 -6.46 11.35 -32.49
N TYR A 127 -6.59 10.51 -31.46
CA TYR A 127 -7.39 9.28 -31.50
C TYR A 127 -8.84 9.56 -31.09
N THR A 128 -9.57 10.29 -31.94
CA THR A 128 -10.90 10.85 -31.64
C THR A 128 -11.91 9.82 -31.15
N ASP A 129 -11.95 8.62 -31.75
CA ASP A 129 -12.90 7.57 -31.36
C ASP A 129 -12.61 7.01 -29.97
N VAL A 130 -11.33 6.86 -29.63
CA VAL A 130 -10.90 6.40 -28.30
C VAL A 130 -11.12 7.48 -27.26
N GLN A 131 -10.77 8.73 -27.59
CA GLN A 131 -11.02 9.88 -26.72
C GLN A 131 -12.50 10.01 -26.39
N LYS A 132 -13.37 9.86 -27.40
CA LYS A 132 -14.83 9.88 -27.23
C LYS A 132 -15.30 8.81 -26.23
N VAL A 133 -14.84 7.56 -26.39
CA VAL A 133 -15.17 6.47 -25.44
C VAL A 133 -14.74 6.81 -24.01
N LEU A 134 -13.56 7.41 -23.84
CA LEU A 134 -13.04 7.82 -22.53
C LEU A 134 -13.84 8.99 -21.93
N SER A 135 -14.16 10.02 -22.72
CA SER A 135 -14.91 11.19 -22.26
C SER A 135 -16.39 10.89 -21.96
N GLU A 136 -16.98 9.92 -22.65
CA GLU A 136 -18.36 9.47 -22.41
C GLU A 136 -18.46 8.53 -21.21
N HIS A 137 -17.34 7.94 -20.79
CA HIS A 137 -17.28 7.09 -19.61
C HIS A 137 -17.25 7.94 -18.34
N ASN A 138 -18.44 8.33 -17.91
CA ASN A 138 -18.65 9.11 -16.70
C ASN A 138 -18.51 8.22 -15.46
N THR A 139 -17.29 7.88 -15.07
CA THR A 139 -17.03 7.33 -13.74
C THR A 139 -16.81 8.47 -12.79
N ASN A 140 -17.76 8.68 -11.89
CA ASN A 140 -17.48 9.26 -10.58
C ASN A 140 -16.61 8.25 -9.82
N PHE A 141 -15.36 8.05 -10.25
CA PHE A 141 -14.30 7.49 -9.42
C PHE A 141 -13.88 8.62 -8.46
N GLU A 142 -14.85 9.19 -7.76
CA GLU A 142 -14.54 9.91 -6.54
C GLU A 142 -13.92 8.86 -5.64
N VAL A 143 -12.81 9.23 -4.98
CA VAL A 143 -12.42 8.53 -3.76
C VAL A 143 -13.61 8.77 -2.85
N VAL A 144 -14.61 7.90 -2.93
CA VAL A 144 -15.76 7.93 -2.06
C VAL A 144 -15.12 7.87 -0.68
N ASP A 145 -15.35 8.90 0.13
CA ASP A 145 -15.15 8.83 1.57
C ASP A 145 -16.15 7.77 2.08
N GLU A 146 -15.90 6.51 1.71
CA GLU A 146 -16.54 5.37 2.30
C GLU A 146 -16.19 5.47 3.79
N GLU A 147 -17.17 5.24 4.65
CA GLU A 147 -16.90 5.01 6.06
C GLU A 147 -16.09 3.71 6.16
N ILE A 148 -14.76 3.82 5.99
CA ILE A 148 -13.88 2.67 5.98
C ILE A 148 -13.64 2.28 7.43
N ASP A 149 -14.04 1.06 7.74
CA ASP A 149 -13.89 0.51 9.08
C ASP A 149 -12.42 0.57 9.52
N THR A 150 -12.20 1.18 10.67
CA THR A 150 -10.86 1.22 11.27
C THR A 150 -10.60 -0.07 12.04
N PHE A 151 -11.64 -0.78 12.47
CA PHE A 151 -11.57 -1.98 13.27
C PHE A 151 -11.58 -3.23 12.37
N GLN A 152 -10.55 -4.06 12.51
CA GLN A 152 -10.55 -5.40 11.90
C GLN A 152 -10.43 -6.46 13.00
N PRO A 153 -11.41 -7.37 13.16
CA PRO A 153 -11.29 -8.49 14.09
C PRO A 153 -9.96 -9.23 13.88
N TRP A 154 -9.23 -9.56 14.95
CA TRP A 154 -7.99 -10.31 14.81
C TRP A 154 -8.28 -11.81 14.78
N HIS A 155 -8.09 -12.43 13.61
CA HIS A 155 -8.15 -13.89 13.43
C HIS A 155 -6.93 -14.37 12.65
N ILE A 156 -6.45 -15.58 12.95
CA ILE A 156 -5.28 -16.20 12.28
C ILE A 156 -5.46 -16.26 10.75
N ASP A 157 -6.70 -16.47 10.29
CA ASP A 157 -6.98 -16.58 8.85
C ASP A 157 -6.83 -15.24 8.10
N ILE A 158 -6.96 -14.10 8.78
CA ILE A 158 -6.77 -12.77 8.18
C ILE A 158 -5.29 -12.55 7.85
N GLU A 159 -4.36 -13.13 8.62
CA GLU A 159 -2.92 -13.06 8.29
C GLU A 159 -2.57 -13.88 7.05
N ARG A 160 -3.36 -14.91 6.75
CA ARG A 160 -3.19 -15.76 5.56
C ARG A 160 -3.79 -15.16 4.30
N LYS A 161 -4.74 -14.23 4.42
CA LYS A 161 -5.27 -13.45 3.30
C LYS A 161 -4.19 -12.48 2.82
N GLY A 162 -3.25 -12.97 2.03
CA GLY A 162 -2.09 -12.22 1.50
C GLY A 162 -2.41 -11.08 0.54
N PHE A 163 -3.65 -10.56 0.53
CA PHE A 163 -4.04 -9.36 -0.21
C PHE A 163 -3.76 -8.15 0.68
N GLY A 164 -2.64 -7.49 0.42
CA GLY A 164 -2.26 -6.27 1.11
C GLY A 164 -1.48 -5.37 0.16
N LEU A 165 -1.56 -4.07 0.39
CA LEU A 165 -0.87 -3.08 -0.44
C LEU A 165 0.65 -3.33 -0.48
N ILE A 166 1.24 -3.74 0.64
CA ILE A 166 2.68 -4.05 0.74
C ILE A 166 3.08 -5.21 -0.20
N PRO A 167 2.50 -6.44 -0.11
CA PRO A 167 2.81 -7.51 -1.07
C PRO A 167 2.65 -7.11 -2.55
N ILE A 168 1.56 -6.44 -2.91
CA ILE A 168 1.31 -5.98 -4.29
C ILE A 168 2.40 -5.00 -4.73
N THR A 169 2.76 -4.06 -3.86
CA THR A 169 3.86 -3.11 -4.13
C THR A 169 5.17 -3.83 -4.34
N LEU A 170 5.52 -4.77 -3.46
CA LEU A 170 6.76 -5.54 -3.58
C LEU A 170 6.80 -6.38 -4.86
N ALA A 171 5.65 -6.81 -5.38
CA ALA A 171 5.56 -7.51 -6.66
C ALA A 171 5.77 -6.53 -7.83
N ALA A 172 5.11 -5.36 -7.81
CA ALA A 172 5.19 -4.34 -8.84
C ALA A 172 6.58 -3.64 -8.90
N TYR A 173 7.29 -3.60 -7.78
CA TYR A 173 8.61 -2.97 -7.63
C TYR A 173 9.68 -3.99 -7.21
N LYS A 174 9.54 -5.23 -7.66
CA LYS A 174 10.36 -6.34 -7.18
C LYS A 174 11.85 -6.14 -7.40
N ASN A 175 12.25 -5.69 -8.59
CA ASN A 175 13.66 -5.53 -8.90
C ASN A 175 14.26 -4.37 -8.09
N THR A 176 13.47 -3.34 -7.79
CA THR A 176 13.85 -2.21 -6.96
C THR A 176 13.88 -2.54 -5.48
N PHE A 177 12.92 -3.23 -4.89
CA PHE A 177 12.93 -3.49 -3.44
C PHE A 177 13.65 -4.79 -3.08
N HIS A 178 13.43 -5.87 -3.82
CA HIS A 178 13.97 -7.19 -3.48
C HIS A 178 14.27 -8.02 -4.73
N PRO A 179 15.35 -7.75 -5.49
CA PRO A 179 15.60 -8.39 -6.80
C PRO A 179 15.81 -9.90 -6.74
N LYS A 180 16.13 -10.46 -5.56
CA LYS A 180 16.36 -11.89 -5.33
C LYS A 180 15.03 -12.64 -5.11
N MET A 181 15.02 -13.93 -5.41
CA MET A 181 13.89 -14.83 -5.09
C MET A 181 13.60 -14.82 -3.59
N ILE A 182 12.32 -14.77 -3.19
CA ILE A 182 11.92 -14.74 -1.78
C ILE A 182 11.72 -16.17 -1.28
N ASP A 183 12.28 -16.50 -0.11
CA ASP A 183 11.95 -17.77 0.55
C ASP A 183 10.46 -17.77 0.92
N PRO A 184 9.66 -18.74 0.41
CA PRO A 184 8.21 -18.81 0.66
C PRO A 184 7.83 -18.93 2.13
N ARG A 185 8.78 -19.28 3.01
CA ARG A 185 8.57 -19.39 4.46
C ARG A 185 8.80 -18.08 5.21
N LYS A 186 9.39 -17.06 4.56
CA LYS A 186 9.62 -15.76 5.20
C LYS A 186 8.29 -15.02 5.37
N SER A 187 8.06 -14.51 6.57
CA SER A 187 6.98 -13.55 6.83
C SER A 187 7.25 -12.25 6.08
N ILE A 188 6.20 -11.46 5.84
CA ILE A 188 6.35 -10.15 5.20
C ILE A 188 7.30 -9.23 5.98
N VAL A 189 7.27 -9.28 7.31
CA VAL A 189 8.18 -8.52 8.18
C VAL A 189 9.63 -8.95 7.98
N SER A 190 9.89 -10.25 7.80
CA SER A 190 11.24 -10.74 7.49
C SER A 190 11.71 -10.25 6.12
N VAL A 191 10.84 -10.24 5.12
CA VAL A 191 11.17 -9.72 3.78
C VAL A 191 11.49 -8.22 3.85
N LEU A 192 10.66 -7.43 4.55
CA LEU A 192 10.92 -6.01 4.76
C LEU A 192 12.25 -5.75 5.49
N ARG A 193 12.62 -6.60 6.45
CA ARG A 193 13.92 -6.51 7.12
C ARG A 193 15.08 -6.79 6.17
N ASP A 194 14.97 -7.80 5.32
CA ASP A 194 16.00 -8.09 4.32
C ASP A 194 16.20 -6.88 3.38
N ILE A 195 15.10 -6.25 2.96
CA ILE A 195 15.13 -5.05 2.12
C ILE A 195 15.81 -3.90 2.86
N PHE A 196 15.39 -3.62 4.10
CA PHE A 196 15.97 -2.53 4.88
C PHE A 196 17.47 -2.70 5.10
N ASN A 197 17.92 -3.93 5.38
CA ASN A 197 19.35 -4.25 5.48
C ASN A 197 20.08 -4.04 4.16
N ASP A 198 19.46 -4.41 3.02
CA ASP A 198 20.00 -4.20 1.67
C ASP A 198 20.16 -2.71 1.33
N LEU A 199 19.29 -1.81 1.82
CA LEU A 199 19.48 -0.35 1.67
C LEU A 199 20.81 0.15 2.26
N ASN A 200 21.40 -0.62 3.19
CA ASN A 200 22.65 -0.28 3.86
C ASN A 200 23.89 -0.89 3.21
N THR A 201 23.76 -1.76 2.20
CA THR A 201 24.90 -2.50 1.63
C THR A 201 25.67 -1.72 0.57
N SER A 202 25.10 -0.67 -0.03
CA SER A 202 25.77 0.15 -1.04
C SER A 202 25.29 1.62 -1.00
N PRO A 203 26.18 2.60 -1.25
CA PRO A 203 25.81 4.01 -1.37
C PRO A 203 24.76 4.30 -2.46
N THR A 204 24.62 3.44 -3.47
CA THR A 204 23.65 3.64 -4.57
C THR A 204 22.28 3.02 -4.29
N ARG A 205 22.20 2.08 -3.34
CA ARG A 205 21.01 1.23 -3.21
C ARG A 205 19.79 1.99 -2.71
N TRP A 206 20.00 2.86 -1.71
CA TRP A 206 18.93 3.73 -1.20
C TRP A 206 18.52 4.79 -2.24
N ILE A 207 19.42 5.21 -3.13
CA ILE A 207 19.14 6.18 -4.20
C ILE A 207 18.15 5.58 -5.20
N GLU A 208 18.36 4.33 -5.62
CA GLU A 208 17.43 3.61 -6.50
C GLU A 208 16.02 3.54 -5.89
N VAL A 209 15.92 3.21 -4.61
CA VAL A 209 14.65 3.12 -3.89
C VAL A 209 13.99 4.49 -3.73
N ARG A 210 14.74 5.52 -3.32
CA ARG A 210 14.29 6.91 -3.27
C ARG A 210 13.68 7.35 -4.59
N ASP A 211 14.39 7.09 -5.68
CA ASP A 211 13.97 7.48 -7.03
C ASP A 211 12.65 6.83 -7.41
N LYS A 212 12.48 5.53 -7.14
CA LYS A 212 11.21 4.84 -7.44
C LYS A 212 10.06 5.22 -6.54
N ILE A 213 10.33 5.63 -5.30
CA ILE A 213 9.30 6.20 -4.43
C ILE A 213 8.86 7.55 -4.99
N SER A 214 9.80 8.43 -5.35
CA SER A 214 9.51 9.71 -5.99
C SER A 214 8.66 9.55 -7.26
N ASP A 215 9.12 8.71 -8.20
CA ASP A 215 8.41 8.43 -9.46
C ASP A 215 6.96 7.95 -9.20
N SER A 216 6.76 7.17 -8.12
CA SER A 216 5.46 6.60 -7.79
C SER A 216 4.51 7.61 -7.18
N ILE A 217 4.97 8.42 -6.22
CA ILE A 217 4.11 9.39 -5.53
C ILE A 217 3.87 10.67 -6.33
N TYR A 218 4.62 10.92 -7.40
CA TYR A 218 4.44 12.08 -8.29
C TYR A 218 2.99 12.28 -8.74
N VAL A 219 2.30 11.19 -9.08
CA VAL A 219 0.89 11.25 -9.55
C VAL A 219 -0.10 11.61 -8.45
N VAL A 220 0.31 11.51 -7.17
CA VAL A 220 -0.49 11.84 -5.99
C VAL A 220 -0.10 13.22 -5.43
N CYS A 221 1.20 13.47 -5.27
CA CYS A 221 1.73 14.72 -4.74
C CYS A 221 3.11 15.02 -5.35
N ALA A 222 3.12 15.83 -6.42
CA ALA A 222 4.35 16.24 -7.11
C ALA A 222 5.34 16.95 -6.19
N LYS A 223 4.85 17.81 -5.28
CA LYS A 223 5.70 18.51 -4.29
C LYS A 223 6.47 17.54 -3.40
N SER A 224 5.80 16.52 -2.85
CA SER A 224 6.46 15.51 -2.02
C SER A 224 7.38 14.60 -2.83
N ALA A 225 7.05 14.33 -4.09
CA ALA A 225 7.95 13.60 -4.99
C ALA A 225 9.29 14.34 -5.17
N GLU A 226 9.21 15.64 -5.50
CA GLU A 226 10.39 16.49 -5.71
C GLU A 226 11.28 16.56 -4.45
N THR A 227 10.70 16.84 -3.28
CA THR A 227 11.49 16.92 -2.03
C THR A 227 12.14 15.58 -1.67
N VAL A 228 11.45 14.46 -1.90
CA VAL A 228 12.03 13.12 -1.74
C VAL A 228 13.17 12.89 -2.72
N LYS A 229 13.01 13.29 -3.98
CA LYS A 229 14.02 13.14 -5.05
C LYS A 229 15.30 13.92 -4.75
N GLU A 230 15.18 15.13 -4.22
CA GLU A 230 16.29 16.05 -3.93
C GLU A 230 17.17 15.61 -2.76
N CYS A 231 16.71 14.66 -1.93
CA CYS A 231 17.47 14.17 -0.78
C CYS A 231 18.84 13.60 -1.21
N SER A 232 19.93 14.29 -0.86
CA SER A 232 21.29 13.98 -1.31
C SER A 232 22.00 12.91 -0.47
N TYR A 233 21.44 12.55 0.69
CA TYR A 233 21.97 11.51 1.57
C TYR A 233 20.83 10.71 2.23
N ARG A 234 21.14 9.47 2.63
CA ARG A 234 20.16 8.46 3.07
C ARG A 234 19.34 8.89 4.29
N GLU A 235 20.01 9.41 5.31
CA GLU A 235 19.33 9.82 6.54
C GLU A 235 18.39 11.01 6.28
N GLY A 236 18.79 11.95 5.42
CA GLY A 236 17.92 13.05 4.95
C GLY A 236 16.68 12.52 4.23
N PHE A 237 16.85 11.50 3.38
CA PHE A 237 15.72 10.80 2.76
C PHE A 237 14.78 10.16 3.80
N TYR A 238 15.30 9.49 4.83
CA TYR A 238 14.47 8.89 5.88
C TYR A 238 13.68 9.94 6.67
N LYS A 239 14.34 11.04 7.04
CA LYS A 239 13.69 12.20 7.70
C LYS A 239 12.59 12.78 6.81
N GLN A 240 12.86 12.94 5.52
CA GLN A 240 11.90 13.50 4.57
C GLN A 240 10.66 12.61 4.39
N ILE A 241 10.83 11.28 4.42
CA ILE A 241 9.69 10.36 4.42
C ILE A 241 8.80 10.60 5.65
N ILE A 242 9.35 10.76 6.85
CA ILE A 242 8.52 11.04 8.05
C ILE A 242 7.89 12.42 7.98
N TYR A 243 8.67 13.43 7.62
CA TYR A 243 8.20 14.82 7.52
C TYR A 243 7.00 14.93 6.57
N ALA A 244 7.10 14.34 5.37
CA ALA A 244 6.05 14.37 4.37
C ALA A 244 4.77 13.65 4.83
N TYR A 245 4.87 12.62 5.67
CA TYR A 245 3.71 11.94 6.25
C TYR A 245 2.94 12.89 7.18
N THR A 246 3.65 13.70 7.96
CA THR A 246 3.05 14.66 8.90
C THR A 246 2.68 16.02 8.28
N GLU A 247 2.98 16.26 7.01
CA GLU A 247 2.66 17.51 6.34
C GLU A 247 1.22 17.47 5.80
N GLU A 248 0.31 18.10 6.55
CA GLU A 248 -1.14 18.11 6.29
C GLU A 248 -1.49 18.63 4.88
N ALA A 249 -0.74 19.60 4.35
CA ALA A 249 -1.02 20.18 3.04
C ALA A 249 -0.85 19.18 1.87
N THR A 250 -0.20 18.03 2.11
CA THR A 250 0.06 17.01 1.08
C THR A 250 -0.97 15.88 1.07
N TYR A 251 -1.80 15.76 2.12
CA TYR A 251 -2.76 14.68 2.32
C TYR A 251 -2.16 13.25 2.26
N LEU A 252 -0.84 13.09 2.33
CA LEU A 252 -0.20 11.76 2.24
C LEU A 252 -0.64 10.82 3.37
N TYR A 253 -0.73 11.34 4.61
CA TYR A 253 -1.32 10.62 5.74
C TYR A 253 -2.68 10.01 5.38
N THR A 254 -3.55 10.83 4.79
CA THR A 254 -4.92 10.46 4.44
C THR A 254 -4.91 9.36 3.40
N TYR A 255 -4.22 9.56 2.27
CA TYR A 255 -4.16 8.56 1.20
C TYR A 255 -3.59 7.21 1.67
N MET A 256 -2.49 7.24 2.44
CA MET A 256 -1.87 6.01 2.93
C MET A 256 -2.77 5.23 3.87
N ASN A 257 -3.35 5.93 4.85
CA ASN A 257 -4.16 5.28 5.87
C ASN A 257 -5.49 4.79 5.30
N THR A 258 -6.09 5.53 4.36
CA THR A 258 -7.25 5.07 3.57
C THR A 258 -6.91 3.80 2.79
N ALA A 259 -5.82 3.80 2.02
CA ALA A 259 -5.38 2.64 1.24
C ALA A 259 -5.15 1.38 2.09
N LEU A 260 -4.57 1.57 3.29
CA LEU A 260 -4.29 0.49 4.23
C LEU A 260 -5.52 0.01 5.01
N ARG A 261 -6.57 0.81 5.19
CA ARG A 261 -7.80 0.35 5.86
C ARG A 261 -8.64 -0.53 4.95
N ARG A 262 -8.70 -0.21 3.65
CA ARG A 262 -9.46 -0.98 2.64
C ARG A 262 -8.89 -2.38 2.37
N GLN A 263 -7.64 -2.63 2.73
CA GLN A 263 -6.99 -3.91 2.43
C GLN A 263 -7.61 -5.07 3.23
N ARG A 264 -7.52 -6.30 2.70
CA ARG A 264 -8.03 -7.56 3.30
C ARG A 264 -9.55 -7.74 3.31
N GLU A 265 -10.31 -6.80 2.75
CA GLU A 265 -11.68 -7.06 2.32
C GLU A 265 -11.71 -8.15 1.23
N CYS A 266 -12.79 -8.95 1.18
CA CYS A 266 -12.92 -10.05 0.21
C CYS A 266 -12.86 -9.56 -1.24
N ASP A 267 -13.27 -8.32 -1.48
CA ASP A 267 -13.30 -7.65 -2.78
C ASP A 267 -12.33 -6.47 -2.85
N TYR A 268 -11.22 -6.52 -2.09
CA TYR A 268 -10.23 -5.45 -2.09
C TYR A 268 -9.74 -5.15 -3.51
N LYS A 269 -10.11 -3.97 -4.01
CA LYS A 269 -9.74 -3.40 -5.30
C LYS A 269 -8.96 -2.11 -5.02
N PRO A 270 -7.63 -2.17 -4.83
CA PRO A 270 -6.85 -0.95 -4.60
C PRO A 270 -7.04 0.01 -5.78
N SER A 271 -7.29 1.28 -5.45
CA SER A 271 -7.38 2.36 -6.43
C SER A 271 -6.01 2.61 -7.09
N ALA A 272 -6.01 3.39 -8.17
CA ALA A 272 -4.78 3.90 -8.76
C ALA A 272 -3.91 4.65 -7.74
N ILE A 273 -4.53 5.47 -6.89
CA ILE A 273 -3.85 6.23 -5.83
C ILE A 273 -3.24 5.29 -4.79
N ASP A 274 -3.97 4.26 -4.37
CA ASP A 274 -3.48 3.27 -3.40
C ASP A 274 -2.19 2.61 -3.92
N LEU A 275 -2.23 2.14 -5.18
CA LEU A 275 -1.09 1.50 -5.83
C LEU A 275 0.09 2.46 -6.05
N ALA A 276 -0.18 3.73 -6.34
CA ALA A 276 0.83 4.78 -6.46
C ALA A 276 1.51 5.10 -5.11
N MET A 277 0.77 5.05 -4.01
CA MET A 277 1.29 5.23 -2.65
C MET A 277 2.05 4.03 -2.10
N GLY A 278 1.88 2.85 -2.71
CA GLY A 278 2.50 1.60 -2.30
C GLY A 278 3.98 1.69 -1.92
N PRO A 279 4.89 2.17 -2.79
CA PRO A 279 6.32 2.28 -2.48
C PRO A 279 6.61 3.15 -1.25
N TYR A 280 5.87 4.25 -1.07
CA TYR A 280 6.00 5.11 0.09
C TYR A 280 5.54 4.39 1.37
N VAL A 281 4.40 3.68 1.31
CA VAL A 281 3.90 2.85 2.42
C VAL A 281 4.93 1.81 2.84
N VAL A 282 5.57 1.13 1.87
CA VAL A 282 6.65 0.16 2.15
C VAL A 282 7.82 0.83 2.87
N MET A 283 8.27 1.99 2.40
CA MET A 283 9.37 2.72 3.02
C MET A 283 9.03 3.19 4.45
N TYR A 284 7.87 3.82 4.64
CA TYR A 284 7.44 4.30 5.95
C TYR A 284 7.27 3.14 6.95
N GLN A 285 6.70 2.01 6.51
CA GLN A 285 6.62 0.80 7.33
C GLN A 285 8.01 0.27 7.75
N MET A 286 8.98 0.27 6.84
CA MET A 286 10.35 -0.16 7.16
C MET A 286 11.02 0.77 8.17
N LEU A 287 10.85 2.09 8.02
CA LEU A 287 11.39 3.06 8.98
C LEU A 287 10.82 2.80 10.38
N LEU A 288 9.49 2.70 10.50
CA LEU A 288 8.86 2.44 11.78
C LEU A 288 9.26 1.09 12.38
N LEU A 289 9.51 0.06 11.57
CA LEU A 289 9.90 -1.25 12.10
C LEU A 289 11.38 -1.35 12.47
N PHE A 290 12.28 -0.72 11.72
CA PHE A 290 13.71 -1.07 11.71
C PHE A 290 14.69 0.10 11.77
N TRP A 291 14.27 1.37 11.61
CA TRP A 291 15.21 2.48 11.70
C TRP A 291 15.53 2.80 13.16
N ASP A 292 16.78 2.59 13.57
CA ASP A 292 17.19 2.67 14.97
C ASP A 292 17.09 4.09 15.57
N ASP A 293 17.13 5.14 14.75
CA ASP A 293 16.93 6.53 15.22
C ASP A 293 15.49 6.78 15.67
N LEU A 294 14.54 5.95 15.22
CA LEU A 294 13.19 5.91 15.75
C LEU A 294 13.15 4.97 16.94
N SER A 295 13.30 5.54 18.13
CA SER A 295 13.21 4.77 19.37
C SER A 295 11.81 4.16 19.55
N ARG A 296 11.78 2.92 20.07
CA ARG A 296 10.53 2.28 20.50
C ARG A 296 10.07 2.93 21.80
N ASP A 297 8.80 3.30 21.85
CA ASP A 297 8.21 3.85 23.06
C ASP A 297 7.34 2.80 23.76
N ASN A 298 7.57 2.62 25.06
CA ASN A 298 6.80 1.72 25.93
C ASN A 298 5.86 2.47 26.88
N THR A 299 5.83 3.80 26.80
CA THR A 299 4.95 4.64 27.58
C THR A 299 3.52 4.55 27.05
N LYS A 300 2.57 4.93 27.91
CA LYS A 300 1.16 4.99 27.55
C LYS A 300 0.93 6.12 26.57
N THR A 301 0.20 5.85 25.48
CA THR A 301 -0.19 6.87 24.50
C THR A 301 -1.70 6.99 24.38
N TYR A 302 -2.13 8.09 23.74
CA TYR A 302 -3.53 8.48 23.64
C TYR A 302 -3.86 8.79 22.18
N ARG A 303 -5.05 8.37 21.75
CA ARG A 303 -5.61 8.72 20.44
C ARG A 303 -7.08 9.05 20.60
N GLN A 304 -7.55 10.12 19.99
CA GLN A 304 -8.96 10.44 19.94
C GLN A 304 -9.53 10.19 18.55
N MET A 305 -10.74 9.63 18.50
CA MET A 305 -11.50 9.44 17.26
C MET A 305 -12.97 9.75 17.52
N LYS A 306 -13.70 10.10 16.48
CA LYS A 306 -15.16 10.14 16.52
C LYS A 306 -15.74 8.87 15.91
N LEU A 307 -16.66 8.21 16.62
CA LEU A 307 -17.24 6.94 16.20
C LEU A 307 -18.78 6.96 16.27
N ASN A 308 -19.47 6.24 15.39
CA ASN A 308 -20.88 5.92 15.61
C ASN A 308 -21.03 4.80 16.66
N GLU A 309 -22.26 4.56 17.12
CA GLU A 309 -22.52 3.52 18.13
C GLU A 309 -22.18 2.11 17.61
N ASN A 310 -22.42 1.80 16.33
CA ASN A 310 -22.11 0.48 15.76
C ASN A 310 -20.60 0.17 15.80
N ASP A 311 -19.76 1.16 15.51
CA ASP A 311 -18.30 1.01 15.60
C ASP A 311 -17.83 0.92 17.04
N LEU A 312 -18.45 1.68 17.95
CA LEU A 312 -18.15 1.60 19.38
C LEU A 312 -18.48 0.24 19.97
N GLU A 313 -19.53 -0.41 19.48
CA GLU A 313 -19.92 -1.76 19.90
C GLU A 313 -18.88 -2.82 19.54
N LYS A 314 -17.99 -2.58 18.57
CA LYS A 314 -16.89 -3.49 18.22
C LYS A 314 -15.82 -3.55 19.32
N TYR A 315 -15.66 -2.50 20.12
CA TYR A 315 -14.62 -2.38 21.15
C TYR A 315 -15.08 -2.90 22.52
N GLN A 316 -15.51 -4.17 22.60
CA GLN A 316 -15.88 -4.81 23.88
C GLN A 316 -14.65 -5.35 24.62
N VAL A 317 -14.70 -5.39 25.95
CA VAL A 317 -13.62 -5.94 26.78
C VAL A 317 -13.34 -7.39 26.39
N GLY A 318 -12.05 -7.73 26.24
CA GLY A 318 -11.56 -9.04 25.79
C GLY A 318 -11.50 -9.21 24.27
N VAL A 319 -12.05 -8.27 23.49
CA VAL A 319 -11.94 -8.31 22.02
C VAL A 319 -10.53 -7.97 21.58
N GLN A 320 -10.00 -8.77 20.65
CA GLN A 320 -8.73 -8.53 19.99
C GLN A 320 -8.94 -8.11 18.54
N PHE A 321 -8.19 -7.11 18.11
CA PHE A 321 -8.34 -6.52 16.78
C PHE A 321 -7.00 -6.02 16.24
N ILE A 322 -7.01 -5.68 14.95
CA ILE A 322 -5.88 -5.12 14.23
C ILE A 322 -6.29 -3.75 13.70
N TRP A 323 -5.42 -2.75 13.87
CA TRP A 323 -5.47 -1.54 13.07
C TRP A 323 -4.56 -1.72 11.85
N LEU A 324 -5.17 -1.80 10.67
CA LEU A 324 -4.47 -2.11 9.42
C LEU A 324 -3.61 -0.94 8.90
N ALA A 325 -3.99 0.28 9.25
CA ALA A 325 -3.28 1.52 8.90
C ALA A 325 -2.21 1.88 9.94
N PHE A 326 -1.39 2.89 9.62
CA PHE A 326 -0.56 3.54 10.61
C PHE A 326 -1.45 4.26 11.62
N VAL A 327 -1.03 4.27 12.88
CA VAL A 327 -1.83 4.86 13.95
C VAL A 327 -1.01 5.92 14.63
N SER A 328 -1.39 7.18 14.43
CA SER A 328 -0.85 8.30 15.18
C SER A 328 -1.49 8.40 16.56
N SER A 329 -0.66 8.60 17.57
CA SER A 329 -1.05 8.78 18.97
C SER A 329 -0.10 9.78 19.63
N SER A 330 -0.40 10.26 20.82
CA SER A 330 0.47 11.18 21.56
C SER A 330 0.72 10.66 22.97
N VAL A 331 1.90 10.94 23.52
CA VAL A 331 2.12 10.78 24.98
C VAL A 331 1.40 11.86 25.79
N ASN A 332 0.91 12.92 25.14
CA ASN A 332 0.12 13.99 25.75
C ASN A 332 -1.37 13.83 25.38
N PRO A 333 -2.27 13.57 26.35
CA PRO A 333 -3.71 13.44 26.11
C PRO A 333 -4.35 14.64 25.40
N GLU A 334 -3.88 15.86 25.66
CA GLU A 334 -4.44 17.07 25.06
C GLU A 334 -4.10 17.20 23.58
N LYS A 335 -2.93 16.70 23.18
CA LYS A 335 -2.49 16.67 21.78
C LYS A 335 -3.08 15.49 21.01
N ALA A 336 -3.63 14.47 21.69
CA ALA A 336 -4.31 13.36 21.02
C ALA A 336 -5.55 13.76 20.20
N LYS A 337 -6.04 15.00 20.39
CA LYS A 337 -7.16 15.60 19.66
C LYS A 337 -6.78 16.11 18.27
N SER A 338 -5.50 16.39 18.01
CA SER A 338 -5.05 17.03 16.77
C SER A 338 -4.82 16.06 15.62
N PHE A 339 -4.79 14.75 15.88
CA PHE A 339 -4.59 13.78 14.81
C PHE A 339 -5.77 13.77 13.84
N PRO A 340 -5.51 13.97 12.52
CA PRO A 340 -6.57 14.19 11.55
C PRO A 340 -7.58 13.02 11.54
N THR A 341 -8.81 13.36 11.92
CA THR A 341 -10.01 12.52 11.84
C THR A 341 -10.70 12.57 10.48
N TYR A 342 -10.18 13.38 9.54
CA TYR A 342 -10.87 13.72 8.27
C TYR A 342 -11.44 12.51 7.52
N THR A 343 -10.74 11.36 7.52
CA THR A 343 -11.21 10.13 6.85
C THR A 343 -11.47 8.95 7.78
N GLY A 344 -11.72 9.20 9.07
CA GLY A 344 -11.96 8.13 10.04
C GLY A 344 -12.99 8.46 11.12
N ALA A 345 -13.64 9.62 11.03
CA ALA A 345 -14.82 9.91 11.81
C ALA A 345 -16.00 9.15 11.21
N THR A 346 -16.56 8.21 11.97
CA THR A 346 -17.75 7.46 11.54
C THR A 346 -19.02 7.90 12.27
N GLY A 347 -18.93 8.91 13.13
CA GLY A 347 -20.05 9.46 13.89
C GLY A 347 -19.66 10.64 14.76
N GLU A 348 -20.44 10.93 15.80
CA GLU A 348 -20.24 12.10 16.67
C GLU A 348 -19.70 11.78 18.07
N ASN A 349 -19.60 10.50 18.45
CA ASN A 349 -19.14 10.14 19.78
C ASN A 349 -17.62 10.25 19.89
N THR A 350 -17.15 11.26 20.61
CA THR A 350 -15.74 11.43 20.93
C THR A 350 -15.24 10.32 21.85
N THR A 351 -14.31 9.52 21.34
CA THR A 351 -13.76 8.36 22.03
C THR A 351 -12.26 8.49 22.17
N THR A 352 -11.78 8.39 23.41
CA THR A 352 -10.35 8.41 23.72
C THR A 352 -9.84 6.99 23.94
N PHE A 353 -8.94 6.56 23.08
CA PHE A 353 -8.17 5.33 23.25
C PHE A 353 -6.95 5.60 24.14
N ILE A 354 -6.81 4.80 25.19
CA ILE A 354 -5.68 4.84 26.12
C ILE A 354 -4.89 3.56 25.93
N ILE A 355 -3.67 3.65 25.40
CA ILE A 355 -2.95 2.50 24.86
C ILE A 355 -1.75 2.18 25.75
N ASP A 356 -1.74 0.97 26.33
CA ASP A 356 -0.61 0.42 27.07
C ASP A 356 0.38 -0.27 26.11
N ASN A 357 1.60 0.26 26.07
CA ASN A 357 2.70 -0.18 25.20
C ASN A 357 3.81 -0.94 25.93
N THR A 358 3.56 -1.36 27.17
CA THR A 358 4.55 -2.07 27.99
C THR A 358 4.90 -3.46 27.44
N ALA A 359 4.04 -4.04 26.61
CA ALA A 359 4.29 -5.32 25.96
C ALA A 359 5.49 -5.24 25.00
N LYS A 360 6.39 -6.22 25.07
CA LYS A 360 7.48 -6.38 24.11
C LYS A 360 6.90 -6.77 22.75
N SER A 361 6.83 -5.81 21.83
CA SER A 361 6.27 -6.00 20.49
C SER A 361 7.10 -5.26 19.45
N SER A 362 7.21 -5.83 18.25
CA SER A 362 7.84 -5.12 17.12
C SER A 362 6.99 -3.92 16.67
N TYR A 363 5.70 -3.94 17.01
CA TYR A 363 4.68 -2.94 16.73
C TYR A 363 4.50 -1.89 17.83
N GLN A 364 5.41 -1.82 18.81
CA GLN A 364 5.44 -0.65 19.71
C GLN A 364 5.48 0.63 18.87
N PRO A 365 4.88 1.73 19.34
CA PRO A 365 4.93 2.97 18.59
C PRO A 365 6.37 3.51 18.54
N ARG A 366 6.61 4.37 17.56
CA ARG A 366 7.89 5.06 17.39
C ARG A 366 7.75 6.54 17.70
N ASP A 367 8.74 7.08 18.40
CA ASP A 367 8.89 8.53 18.53
C ASP A 367 9.31 9.12 17.18
N ILE A 368 8.40 9.86 16.55
CA ILE A 368 8.67 10.56 15.29
C ILE A 368 8.73 12.08 15.46
N GLU A 369 8.56 12.59 16.69
CA GLU A 369 8.39 14.02 16.98
C GLU A 369 9.52 14.87 16.41
N HIS A 370 10.76 14.38 16.52
CA HIS A 370 11.95 15.10 16.07
C HIS A 370 11.99 15.32 14.55
N TYR A 371 11.24 14.52 13.79
CA TYR A 371 11.19 14.55 12.33
C TYR A 371 9.83 15.00 11.78
N ALA A 372 8.85 15.20 12.66
CA ALA A 372 7.51 15.64 12.32
C ALA A 372 7.45 17.13 11.99
N ARG A 373 6.46 17.52 11.18
CA ARG A 373 6.18 18.92 10.82
C ARG A 373 5.68 19.73 12.02
N TYR A 374 4.89 19.09 12.87
CA TYR A 374 4.17 19.71 13.99
C TYR A 374 4.62 19.10 15.32
N PRO A 375 4.75 19.91 16.38
CA PRO A 375 5.17 19.42 17.68
C PRO A 375 3.99 18.80 18.45
N GLU A 376 3.62 17.57 18.14
CA GLU A 376 2.42 16.89 18.66
C GLU A 376 2.71 15.87 19.79
N ASN A 377 3.97 15.73 20.17
CA ASN A 377 4.48 14.59 20.93
C ASN A 377 4.07 13.25 20.29
N GLU A 378 4.17 13.17 18.96
CA GLU A 378 3.58 12.10 18.16
C GLU A 378 4.32 10.76 18.31
N ARG A 379 3.53 9.70 18.38
CA ARG A 379 3.89 8.30 18.49
C ARG A 379 3.12 7.50 17.46
N VAL A 380 3.82 6.95 16.47
CA VAL A 380 3.19 6.23 15.37
C VAL A 380 3.40 4.73 15.50
N TYR A 381 2.29 3.98 15.50
CA TYR A 381 2.33 2.52 15.41
C TYR A 381 2.54 2.08 13.96
N PRO A 382 3.41 1.09 13.70
CA PRO A 382 3.49 0.47 12.38
C PRO A 382 2.14 -0.13 11.96
N ALA A 383 1.86 -0.11 10.65
CA ALA A 383 0.62 -0.65 10.08
C ALA A 383 0.46 -2.14 10.40
N GLY A 384 -0.72 -2.53 10.90
CA GLY A 384 -1.01 -3.89 11.36
C GLY A 384 -0.73 -4.13 12.85
N ALA A 385 -0.59 -3.08 13.66
CA ALA A 385 -0.51 -3.20 15.11
C ALA A 385 -1.79 -3.83 15.69
N LYS A 386 -1.59 -4.67 16.72
CA LYS A 386 -2.63 -5.56 17.26
C LYS A 386 -2.90 -5.20 18.71
N PHE A 387 -4.17 -5.17 19.09
CA PHE A 387 -4.59 -4.70 20.40
C PHE A 387 -5.65 -5.60 21.00
N GLU A 388 -5.71 -5.62 22.33
CA GLU A 388 -6.80 -6.16 23.11
C GLU A 388 -7.48 -5.03 23.89
N VAL A 389 -8.81 -5.00 23.89
CA VAL A 389 -9.57 -4.08 24.73
C VAL A 389 -9.58 -4.59 26.17
N THR A 390 -8.94 -3.86 27.08
CA THR A 390 -8.83 -4.27 28.49
C THR A 390 -9.90 -3.63 29.37
N LYS A 391 -10.39 -2.45 28.99
CA LYS A 391 -11.45 -1.74 29.73
C LYS A 391 -12.20 -0.79 28.82
N ARG A 392 -13.49 -0.61 29.09
CA ARG A 392 -14.35 0.37 28.44
C ARG A 392 -15.13 1.13 29.51
N SER A 393 -15.20 2.45 29.41
CA SER A 393 -16.01 3.27 30.31
C SER A 393 -16.66 4.43 29.58
N ARG A 394 -17.88 4.78 29.99
CA ARG A 394 -18.64 5.94 29.51
C ARG A 394 -18.92 6.84 30.71
N LYS A 395 -18.53 8.12 30.63
CA LYS A 395 -18.81 9.14 31.66
C LYS A 395 -19.41 10.37 30.98
N GLY A 396 -20.73 10.49 31.04
CA GLY A 396 -21.45 11.49 30.24
C GLY A 396 -21.29 11.20 28.75
N ALA A 397 -20.95 12.24 27.97
CA ALA A 397 -20.68 12.13 26.53
C ALA A 397 -19.28 11.57 26.19
N SER A 398 -18.38 11.48 27.17
CA SER A 398 -17.01 11.01 26.93
C SER A 398 -16.91 9.50 27.07
N ILE A 399 -16.36 8.85 26.05
CA ILE A 399 -16.09 7.41 26.03
C ILE A 399 -14.58 7.20 26.10
N SER A 400 -14.13 6.25 26.92
CA SER A 400 -12.74 5.82 26.95
C SER A 400 -12.63 4.31 26.76
N VAL A 401 -11.68 3.91 25.93
CA VAL A 401 -11.35 2.52 25.65
C VAL A 401 -9.87 2.31 26.00
N GLU A 402 -9.59 1.48 26.99
CA GLU A 402 -8.22 1.09 27.33
C GLU A 402 -7.82 -0.12 26.47
N LEU A 403 -6.66 0.01 25.83
CA LEU A 403 -6.10 -0.97 24.91
C LEU A 403 -4.76 -1.46 25.46
N LYS A 404 -4.47 -2.74 25.23
CA LYS A 404 -3.15 -3.32 25.45
C LYS A 404 -2.57 -3.77 24.12
N LEU A 405 -1.36 -3.30 23.80
CA LEU A 405 -0.62 -3.76 22.64
C LEU A 405 -0.27 -5.25 22.81
N LEU A 406 -0.54 -6.04 21.77
CA LEU A 406 -0.25 -7.47 21.78
C LEU A 406 1.21 -7.74 21.37
N SER A 407 1.82 -8.73 22.03
CA SER A 407 3.14 -9.23 21.66
C SER A 407 3.08 -9.93 20.30
N SER A 408 4.05 -9.62 19.43
CA SER A 408 4.17 -10.15 18.07
C SER A 408 5.47 -10.90 17.87
#